data_AF-A0A2U3LN52-F1
#
_entry.id   AF-A0A2U3LN52-F1
#
_cell.length_a   1.000
_cell.length_b   1.000
_cell.length_c   1.000
_cell.angle_alpha   90.00
_cell.angle_beta   90.00
_cell.angle_gamma   90.00
#
_symmetry.space_group_name_H-M   'P 1'
#
loop_
_entity.id
_entity.type
_entity.pdbx_description
1 polymer ?
#
loop_
_entity_poly.entity_id
_entity_poly.type
_entity_poly.pdbx_seq_one_letter_code
_entity_poly.pdbx_strand_id
1 'polypeptide(L)'
;MFRKNDDHNQERLFSHFSQLDTRLQKRLLNTWAPVFYDNVFSKIDETPFAVLYCADNGRPNFPINILLALEFIKHWKDLTDEELLEQASFNYQVAYAIGLRDLGEEYIAPRTLYDFRERIYRHALLNGSDGDLIFDQFKKLTDHFFKLTGVKTDDQRTDSTFVTPNIQKAGRLSLAFDVLFHAVQICPQNILPDDLQAVIKPQFKTDLLYKTKSKGLQVRLENLLNLSGQLLSITKGMSDLVKRQPIVLLERFLKEQGIYNEINDKWTAKESGSSFANSLQSAHDPDATYRKKGRVGSTGYISNITETCNKENQAQLITDYNLEKNTVSDVEILKERMVEIKNRTGLKNMYADGGYYAESIEKVAQENNVTMHYSAMGGTKPKNDKVSFDQFNIKDYKIIITCPKEHQPNRTQFNENDKTLSAHFDVEVCKKCPLLDQCPIKLQKKEAVIRVSQKRLVADETRAKLEDGGRQYATSYRAAIEGTNSALKRGQSMGKLQVRGIHKSRVVVGLKMIGRNFQQAMHCLTRQAKKAAKVLKGIGNKLDIPLSRGESALVAS
;
A
#
# COMPACT_ATOMS: atom_id res chain seq x y z
N MET A 1 22.16 -24.43 4.46
CA MET A 1 22.55 -24.47 3.03
C MET A 1 21.33 -24.24 2.16
N PHE A 2 21.45 -23.44 1.10
CA PHE A 2 20.40 -23.29 0.09
C PHE A 2 20.46 -24.44 -0.93
N ARG A 3 19.31 -25.02 -1.24
CA ARG A 3 19.05 -26.02 -2.27
C ARG A 3 17.73 -25.67 -2.94
N LYS A 4 17.79 -25.46 -4.25
CA LYS A 4 16.62 -25.25 -5.11
C LYS A 4 15.84 -26.55 -5.25
N ASN A 5 14.51 -26.45 -5.29
CA ASN A 5 13.63 -27.59 -5.51
C ASN A 5 13.25 -27.71 -6.98
N ASP A 6 13.90 -28.64 -7.69
CA ASP A 6 13.54 -29.02 -9.06
C ASP A 6 12.85 -30.40 -9.14
N ASP A 7 12.65 -31.06 -8.00
CA ASP A 7 12.16 -32.44 -7.91
C ASP A 7 10.73 -32.58 -8.46
N HIS A 8 9.93 -31.51 -8.34
CA HIS A 8 8.56 -31.44 -8.83
C HIS A 8 8.43 -31.54 -10.37
N ASN A 9 9.53 -31.45 -11.12
CA ASN A 9 9.55 -31.61 -12.58
C ASN A 9 9.63 -33.09 -12.99
N GLN A 10 9.97 -33.99 -12.07
CA GLN A 10 10.04 -35.42 -12.34
C GLN A 10 8.70 -36.08 -11.97
N GLU A 11 8.02 -36.62 -12.96
CA GLU A 11 6.80 -37.39 -12.72
C GLU A 11 7.17 -38.79 -12.20
N ARG A 12 6.54 -39.17 -11.08
CA ARG A 12 6.62 -40.54 -10.57
C ARG A 12 5.73 -41.45 -11.42
N LEU A 13 6.22 -42.64 -11.73
CA LEU A 13 5.49 -43.66 -12.50
C LEU A 13 4.15 -44.04 -11.82
N PHE A 14 4.12 -44.03 -10.49
CA PHE A 14 2.92 -44.23 -9.68
C PHE A 14 2.72 -43.04 -8.75
N SER A 15 1.52 -42.48 -8.77
CA SER A 15 1.08 -41.42 -7.86
C SER A 15 -0.40 -41.55 -7.55
N HIS A 16 -0.88 -40.88 -6.50
CA HIS A 16 -2.30 -40.78 -6.19
C HIS A 16 -3.09 -40.24 -7.39
N PHE A 17 -2.52 -39.32 -8.20
CA PHE A 17 -3.16 -38.83 -9.41
C PHE A 17 -3.43 -39.95 -10.40
N SER A 18 -2.41 -40.76 -10.70
CA SER A 18 -2.52 -41.89 -11.64
C SER A 18 -3.50 -42.97 -11.17
N GLN A 19 -3.70 -43.08 -9.84
CA GLN A 19 -4.62 -44.04 -9.22
C GLN A 19 -6.06 -43.54 -9.15
N LEU A 20 -6.31 -42.23 -9.29
CA LEU A 20 -7.67 -41.69 -9.31
C LEU A 20 -8.45 -42.21 -10.53
N ASP A 21 -9.75 -42.39 -10.35
CA ASP A 21 -10.66 -42.63 -11.48
C ASP A 21 -10.52 -41.52 -12.52
N THR A 22 -10.51 -41.88 -13.81
CA THR A 22 -10.30 -40.94 -14.93
C THR A 22 -11.29 -39.75 -14.94
N ARG A 23 -12.51 -39.92 -14.42
CA ARG A 23 -13.48 -38.82 -14.29
C ARG A 23 -13.05 -37.84 -13.20
N LEU A 24 -12.49 -38.33 -12.10
CA LEU A 24 -11.94 -37.49 -11.03
C LEU A 24 -10.66 -36.79 -11.46
N GLN A 25 -9.78 -37.45 -12.22
CA GLN A 25 -8.61 -36.81 -12.82
C GLN A 25 -9.03 -35.62 -13.70
N LYS A 26 -9.97 -35.83 -14.62
CA LYS A 26 -10.52 -34.74 -15.46
C LYS A 26 -11.15 -33.62 -14.64
N ARG A 27 -11.86 -33.95 -13.54
CA ARG A 27 -12.43 -32.93 -12.65
C ARG A 27 -11.34 -32.13 -11.95
N LEU A 28 -10.29 -32.79 -11.44
CA LEU A 28 -9.14 -32.13 -10.79
C LEU A 28 -8.42 -31.20 -11.77
N LEU A 29 -8.19 -31.64 -13.01
CA LEU A 29 -7.56 -30.85 -14.06
C LEU A 29 -8.36 -29.58 -14.43
N ASN A 30 -9.65 -29.54 -14.12
CA ASN A 30 -10.51 -28.37 -14.30
C ASN A 30 -10.66 -27.51 -13.03
N THR A 31 -9.92 -27.80 -11.95
CA THR A 31 -9.92 -26.98 -10.73
C THR A 31 -8.86 -25.88 -10.79
N TRP A 32 -8.77 -25.10 -9.71
CA TRP A 32 -7.73 -24.07 -9.54
C TRP A 32 -6.32 -24.65 -9.36
N ALA A 33 -6.19 -25.90 -8.91
CA ALA A 33 -4.91 -26.47 -8.49
C ALA A 33 -3.90 -26.64 -9.64
N PRO A 34 -4.26 -27.21 -10.80
CA PRO A 34 -3.36 -27.24 -11.96
C PRO A 34 -2.95 -25.85 -12.43
N VAL A 35 -3.91 -24.92 -12.50
CA VAL A 35 -3.63 -23.54 -12.90
C VAL A 35 -2.62 -22.88 -11.96
N PHE A 36 -2.76 -23.11 -10.65
CA PHE A 36 -1.82 -22.63 -9.64
C PHE A 36 -0.45 -23.30 -9.78
N TYR A 37 -0.40 -24.62 -9.99
CA TYR A 37 0.86 -25.32 -10.19
C TYR A 37 1.64 -24.76 -11.40
N ASP A 38 0.97 -24.63 -12.55
CA ASP A 38 1.57 -24.22 -13.82
C ASP A 38 1.95 -22.73 -13.86
N ASN A 39 1.20 -21.87 -13.18
CA ASN A 39 1.33 -20.41 -13.33
C ASN A 39 1.79 -19.69 -12.08
N VAL A 40 1.84 -20.36 -10.93
CA VAL A 40 2.37 -19.82 -9.68
C VAL A 40 3.53 -20.67 -9.20
N PHE A 41 3.27 -21.90 -8.74
CA PHE A 41 4.27 -22.74 -8.08
C PHE A 41 5.52 -22.97 -8.94
N SER A 42 5.34 -23.42 -10.19
CA SER A 42 6.45 -23.66 -11.14
C SER A 42 7.14 -22.39 -11.64
N LYS A 43 6.58 -21.21 -11.33
CA LYS A 43 7.14 -19.88 -11.69
C LYS A 43 7.76 -19.17 -10.50
N ILE A 44 7.79 -19.79 -9.32
CA ILE A 44 8.51 -19.26 -8.17
C ILE A 44 10.02 -19.41 -8.41
N ASP A 45 10.74 -18.29 -8.31
CA ASP A 45 12.20 -18.29 -8.38
C ASP A 45 12.76 -18.29 -6.96
N GLU A 46 13.30 -19.42 -6.53
CA GLU A 46 13.85 -19.59 -5.18
C GLU A 46 15.23 -18.93 -5.01
N THR A 47 15.93 -18.63 -6.11
CA THR A 47 17.32 -18.16 -6.10
C THR A 47 17.54 -16.90 -5.25
N PRO A 48 16.69 -15.86 -5.31
CA PRO A 48 16.84 -14.67 -4.46
C PRO A 48 16.76 -14.98 -2.96
N PHE A 49 16.09 -16.06 -2.57
CA PHE A 49 15.91 -16.44 -1.17
C PHE A 49 17.13 -17.19 -0.60
N ALA A 50 18.14 -17.50 -1.42
CA ALA A 50 19.38 -18.12 -0.96
C ALA A 50 20.07 -17.31 0.15
N VAL A 51 19.93 -15.98 0.11
CA VAL A 51 20.46 -15.04 1.12
C VAL A 51 19.93 -15.28 2.54
N LEU A 52 18.84 -16.05 2.68
CA LEU A 52 18.23 -16.40 3.97
C LEU A 52 18.88 -17.61 4.64
N TYR A 53 19.83 -18.26 3.97
CA TYR A 53 20.44 -19.51 4.42
C TYR A 53 21.96 -19.40 4.42
N CYS A 54 22.59 -20.06 5.39
CA CYS A 54 24.05 -20.17 5.43
C CYS A 54 24.57 -20.92 4.18
N ALA A 55 25.67 -20.42 3.61
CA ALA A 55 26.24 -20.93 2.37
C ALA A 55 26.89 -22.31 2.53
N ASP A 56 27.61 -22.50 3.63
CA ASP A 56 28.61 -23.56 3.82
C ASP A 56 28.33 -24.45 5.05
N ASN A 57 27.61 -23.96 6.05
CA ASN A 57 27.34 -24.70 7.28
C ASN A 57 25.86 -24.72 7.67
N GLY A 58 25.16 -25.81 7.32
CA GLY A 58 23.82 -26.11 7.86
C GLY A 58 23.01 -27.05 6.98
N ARG A 59 21.99 -27.67 7.58
CA ARG A 59 21.02 -28.52 6.86
C ARG A 59 20.45 -27.79 5.62
N PRO A 60 20.20 -28.51 4.51
CA PRO A 60 19.46 -27.95 3.38
C PRO A 60 18.11 -27.36 3.83
N ASN A 61 17.70 -26.27 3.20
CA ASN A 61 16.37 -25.71 3.41
C ASN A 61 15.28 -26.71 2.99
N PHE A 62 14.11 -26.56 3.60
CA PHE A 62 12.88 -27.09 3.02
C PHE A 62 12.58 -26.32 1.72
N PRO A 63 11.97 -26.94 0.69
CA PRO A 63 11.63 -26.27 -0.57
C PRO A 63 10.93 -24.92 -0.38
N ILE A 64 11.55 -23.84 -0.87
CA ILE A 64 11.07 -22.48 -0.67
C ILE A 64 9.85 -22.22 -1.55
N ASN A 65 9.80 -22.79 -2.75
CA ASN A 65 8.63 -22.72 -3.61
C ASN A 65 7.38 -23.31 -2.95
N ILE A 66 7.49 -24.42 -2.21
CA ILE A 66 6.39 -24.98 -1.42
C ILE A 66 5.96 -24.00 -0.32
N LEU A 67 6.91 -23.47 0.45
CA LEU A 67 6.60 -22.54 1.56
C LEU A 67 5.94 -21.26 1.05
N LEU A 68 6.46 -20.66 -0.03
CA LEU A 68 5.86 -19.47 -0.67
C LEU A 68 4.49 -19.76 -1.25
N ALA A 69 4.31 -20.90 -1.93
CA ALA A 69 3.02 -21.29 -2.47
C ALA A 69 1.96 -21.44 -1.38
N LEU A 70 2.33 -22.05 -0.24
CA LEU A 70 1.45 -22.15 0.93
C LEU A 70 1.10 -20.78 1.50
N GLU A 71 2.07 -19.85 1.61
CA GLU A 71 1.78 -18.46 2.02
C GLU A 71 0.83 -17.75 1.04
N PHE A 72 1.00 -17.95 -0.27
CA PHE A 72 0.10 -17.36 -1.27
C PHE A 72 -1.31 -17.95 -1.16
N ILE A 73 -1.44 -19.27 -1.01
CA ILE A 73 -2.74 -19.95 -0.82
C ILE A 73 -3.40 -19.47 0.47
N LYS A 74 -2.64 -19.41 1.58
CA LYS A 74 -3.10 -18.91 2.87
C LYS A 74 -3.74 -17.53 2.72
N HIS A 75 -3.02 -16.60 2.11
CA HIS A 75 -3.48 -15.22 2.01
C HIS A 75 -4.54 -15.00 0.93
N TRP A 76 -4.54 -15.82 -0.12
CA TRP A 76 -5.61 -15.83 -1.13
C TRP A 76 -6.94 -16.31 -0.54
N LYS A 77 -6.92 -17.41 0.24
CA LYS A 77 -8.10 -18.05 0.84
C LYS A 77 -8.43 -17.56 2.26
N ASP A 78 -7.63 -16.63 2.79
CA ASP A 78 -7.71 -16.09 4.16
C ASP A 78 -7.69 -17.17 5.27
N LEU A 79 -6.83 -18.18 5.11
CA LEU A 79 -6.69 -19.28 6.06
C LEU A 79 -5.84 -18.88 7.28
N THR A 80 -6.16 -19.48 8.42
CA THR A 80 -5.26 -19.56 9.57
C THR A 80 -4.09 -20.51 9.29
N ASP A 81 -3.06 -20.49 10.14
CA ASP A 81 -1.93 -21.40 10.00
C ASP A 81 -2.31 -22.86 10.24
N GLU A 82 -3.22 -23.11 11.17
CA GLU A 82 -3.74 -24.45 11.46
C GLU A 82 -4.52 -25.01 10.26
N GLU A 83 -5.46 -24.23 9.73
CA GLU A 83 -6.20 -24.61 8.52
C GLU A 83 -5.27 -24.81 7.33
N LEU A 84 -4.27 -23.95 7.12
CA LEU A 84 -3.32 -24.11 6.01
C LEU A 84 -2.57 -25.44 6.09
N LEU A 85 -2.08 -25.80 7.27
CA LEU A 85 -1.34 -27.05 7.48
C LEU A 85 -2.24 -28.29 7.33
N GLU A 86 -3.47 -28.21 7.84
CA GLU A 86 -4.48 -29.25 7.64
C GLU A 86 -4.79 -29.43 6.14
N GLN A 87 -5.02 -28.33 5.43
CA GLN A 87 -5.26 -28.33 3.98
C GLN A 87 -4.05 -28.89 3.21
N ALA A 88 -2.83 -28.51 3.57
CA ALA A 88 -1.62 -29.05 2.94
C ALA A 88 -1.47 -30.57 3.16
N SER A 89 -1.90 -31.07 4.31
CA SER A 89 -1.78 -32.48 4.69
C SER A 89 -2.85 -33.36 4.06
N PHE A 90 -4.09 -32.89 3.97
CA PHE A 90 -5.25 -33.72 3.65
C PHE A 90 -6.04 -33.30 2.41
N ASN A 91 -5.80 -32.10 1.86
CA ASN A 91 -6.47 -31.65 0.64
C ASN A 91 -5.61 -31.91 -0.59
N TYR A 92 -6.02 -32.88 -1.40
CA TYR A 92 -5.28 -33.26 -2.60
C TYR A 92 -5.17 -32.14 -3.64
N GLN A 93 -6.12 -31.20 -3.71
CA GLN A 93 -5.98 -30.03 -4.59
C GLN A 93 -4.84 -29.12 -4.13
N VAL A 94 -4.67 -28.94 -2.81
CA VAL A 94 -3.58 -28.12 -2.27
C VAL A 94 -2.24 -28.82 -2.49
N ALA A 95 -2.15 -30.12 -2.19
CA ALA A 95 -0.96 -30.93 -2.48
C ALA A 95 -0.56 -30.85 -3.97
N TYR A 96 -1.52 -31.03 -4.88
CA TYR A 96 -1.28 -30.92 -6.32
C TYR A 96 -0.79 -29.52 -6.72
N ALA A 97 -1.42 -28.47 -6.18
CA ALA A 97 -1.07 -27.08 -6.48
C ALA A 97 0.37 -26.72 -6.07
N ILE A 98 0.89 -27.32 -5.00
CA ILE A 98 2.26 -27.11 -4.49
C ILE A 98 3.25 -28.16 -5.00
N GLY A 99 2.90 -28.88 -6.06
CA GLY A 99 3.80 -29.80 -6.75
C GLY A 99 3.96 -31.18 -6.11
N LEU A 100 3.23 -31.49 -5.05
CA LEU A 100 3.17 -32.82 -4.47
C LEU A 100 2.18 -33.68 -5.27
N ARG A 101 2.53 -34.94 -5.51
CA ARG A 101 1.70 -35.87 -6.29
C ARG A 101 0.99 -36.89 -5.41
N ASP A 102 1.47 -37.06 -4.18
CA ASP A 102 0.89 -37.95 -3.17
C ASP A 102 0.53 -37.18 -1.89
N LEU A 103 -0.55 -37.60 -1.21
CA LEU A 103 -0.88 -37.06 0.11
C LEU A 103 0.13 -37.59 1.13
N GLY A 104 0.67 -36.69 1.96
CA GLY A 104 1.72 -37.04 2.92
C GLY A 104 3.09 -37.29 2.30
N GLU A 105 3.30 -36.92 1.02
CA GLU A 105 4.63 -36.98 0.37
C GLU A 105 5.68 -36.20 1.16
N GLU A 106 5.28 -35.05 1.71
CA GLU A 106 6.10 -34.21 2.55
C GLU A 106 5.36 -33.85 3.86
N TYR A 107 6.07 -33.94 4.98
CA TYR A 107 5.53 -33.50 6.27
C TYR A 107 5.97 -32.06 6.58
N ILE A 108 5.00 -31.15 6.61
CA ILE A 108 5.25 -29.73 6.90
C ILE A 108 4.95 -29.46 8.37
N ALA A 109 6.00 -29.42 9.19
CA ALA A 109 5.86 -29.01 10.59
C ALA A 109 5.50 -27.52 10.69
N PRO A 110 4.67 -27.08 11.65
CA PRO A 110 4.35 -25.66 11.85
C PRO A 110 5.58 -24.78 11.99
N ARG A 111 6.60 -25.30 12.68
CA ARG A 111 7.87 -24.59 12.91
C ARG A 111 8.62 -24.29 11.61
N THR A 112 8.50 -25.12 10.58
CA THR A 112 9.13 -24.88 9.27
C THR A 112 8.59 -23.59 8.64
N LEU A 113 7.27 -23.36 8.69
CA LEU A 113 6.66 -22.12 8.21
C LEU A 113 7.08 -20.91 9.06
N TYR A 114 7.09 -21.06 10.38
CA TYR A 114 7.42 -19.97 11.29
C TYR A 114 8.88 -19.52 11.15
N ASP A 115 9.82 -20.46 11.09
CA ASP A 115 11.24 -20.18 10.90
C ASP A 115 11.48 -19.53 9.53
N PHE A 116 10.76 -19.96 8.48
CA PHE A 116 10.84 -19.34 7.15
C PHE A 116 10.35 -17.87 7.17
N ARG A 117 9.19 -17.61 7.78
CA ARG A 117 8.69 -16.24 7.96
C ARG A 117 9.65 -15.39 8.75
N GLU A 118 10.22 -15.92 9.84
CA GLU A 118 11.19 -15.20 10.65
C GLU A 118 12.41 -14.78 9.84
N ARG A 119 12.94 -15.68 8.99
CA ARG A 119 14.04 -15.36 8.08
C ARG A 119 13.70 -14.23 7.11
N ILE A 120 12.54 -14.28 6.46
CA ILE A 120 12.07 -13.21 5.56
C ILE A 120 11.93 -11.89 6.33
N TYR A 121 11.29 -11.91 7.50
CA TYR A 121 11.09 -10.71 8.31
C TYR A 121 12.40 -10.11 8.80
N ARG A 122 13.37 -10.94 9.21
CA ARG A 122 14.68 -10.48 9.64
C ARG A 122 15.44 -9.86 8.48
N HIS A 123 15.37 -10.45 7.29
CA HIS A 123 15.96 -9.88 6.09
C HIS A 123 15.33 -8.53 5.72
N ALA A 124 14.00 -8.44 5.72
CA ALA A 124 13.29 -7.19 5.45
C ALA A 124 13.59 -6.08 6.48
N LEU A 125 13.82 -6.46 7.76
CA LEU A 125 14.20 -5.51 8.80
C LEU A 125 15.63 -4.98 8.62
N LEU A 126 16.56 -5.83 8.19
CA LEU A 126 17.97 -5.47 8.04
C LEU A 126 18.26 -4.67 6.76
N ASN A 127 17.53 -4.94 5.67
CA ASN A 127 17.75 -4.31 4.36
C ASN A 127 16.72 -3.21 4.03
N GLY A 128 15.64 -3.10 4.79
CA GLY A 128 14.64 -2.05 4.61
C GLY A 128 13.72 -2.30 3.41
N SER A 129 13.54 -1.27 2.57
CA SER A 129 12.79 -1.38 1.32
C SER A 129 13.64 -1.96 0.17
N ASP A 130 14.96 -1.89 0.30
CA ASP A 130 15.90 -2.43 -0.68
C ASP A 130 16.04 -3.94 -0.45
N GLY A 131 15.87 -4.75 -1.51
CA GLY A 131 15.91 -6.21 -1.40
C GLY A 131 14.64 -6.85 -0.81
N ASP A 132 13.47 -6.25 -1.01
CA ASP A 132 12.19 -6.89 -0.66
C ASP A 132 11.93 -8.12 -1.55
N LEU A 133 12.33 -9.29 -1.06
CA LEU A 133 12.19 -10.59 -1.72
C LEU A 133 10.74 -10.90 -2.15
N ILE A 134 9.75 -10.45 -1.36
CA ILE A 134 8.33 -10.71 -1.67
C ILE A 134 7.84 -9.75 -2.75
N PHE A 135 8.26 -8.49 -2.70
CA PHE A 135 7.96 -7.53 -3.75
C PHE A 135 8.57 -7.95 -5.10
N ASP A 136 9.79 -8.46 -5.09
CA ASP A 136 10.45 -8.99 -6.30
C ASP A 136 9.73 -10.22 -6.85
N GLN A 137 9.32 -11.14 -5.98
CA GLN A 137 8.52 -12.30 -6.38
C GLN A 137 7.14 -11.88 -6.91
N PHE A 138 6.52 -10.85 -6.31
CA PHE A 138 5.28 -10.24 -6.80
C PHE A 138 5.45 -9.68 -8.21
N LYS A 139 6.54 -8.94 -8.49
CA LYS A 139 6.82 -8.41 -9.82
C LYS A 139 6.93 -9.54 -10.85
N LYS A 140 7.76 -10.55 -10.58
CA LYS A 140 7.98 -11.71 -11.47
C LYS A 140 6.68 -12.45 -11.81
N LEU A 141 5.87 -12.79 -10.81
CA LEU A 141 4.60 -13.49 -11.03
C LEU A 141 3.58 -12.62 -11.75
N THR A 142 3.54 -11.33 -11.42
CA THR A 142 2.61 -10.39 -12.07
C THR A 142 2.97 -10.21 -13.54
N ASP A 143 4.26 -10.12 -13.89
CA ASP A 143 4.72 -10.04 -15.28
C ASP A 143 4.39 -11.33 -16.05
N HIS A 144 4.50 -12.49 -15.39
CA HIS A 144 4.01 -13.77 -15.95
C HIS A 144 2.50 -13.71 -16.21
N PHE A 145 1.70 -13.20 -15.26
CA PHE A 145 0.25 -13.06 -15.45
C PHE A 145 -0.11 -12.09 -16.57
N PHE A 146 0.64 -11.00 -16.78
CA PHE A 146 0.42 -10.11 -17.93
C PHE A 146 0.57 -10.87 -19.24
N LYS A 147 1.64 -11.64 -19.38
CA LYS A 147 1.88 -12.47 -20.58
C LYS A 147 0.81 -13.54 -20.77
N LEU A 148 0.43 -14.21 -19.69
CA LEU A 148 -0.56 -15.28 -19.70
C LEU A 148 -1.96 -14.79 -20.09
N THR A 149 -2.37 -13.63 -19.58
CA THR A 149 -3.74 -13.14 -19.72
C THR A 149 -3.90 -12.13 -20.87
N GLY A 150 -2.81 -11.53 -21.35
CA GLY A 150 -2.83 -10.49 -22.37
C GLY A 150 -3.52 -9.20 -21.91
N VAL A 151 -3.57 -8.93 -20.60
CA VAL A 151 -4.17 -7.69 -20.09
C VAL A 151 -3.36 -6.49 -20.55
N LYS A 152 -4.08 -5.44 -20.95
CA LYS A 152 -3.48 -4.14 -21.28
C LYS A 152 -3.15 -3.39 -19.98
N THR A 153 -1.93 -2.90 -19.90
CA THR A 153 -1.34 -2.26 -18.70
C THR A 153 -1.05 -0.77 -18.89
N ASP A 154 -1.44 -0.20 -20.03
CA ASP A 154 -1.26 1.21 -20.39
C ASP A 154 -2.20 2.15 -19.62
N ASP A 155 -3.41 1.68 -19.32
CA ASP A 155 -4.36 2.37 -18.46
C ASP A 155 -4.35 1.77 -17.06
N GLN A 156 -4.01 2.56 -16.05
CA GLN A 156 -3.99 2.14 -14.65
C GLN A 156 -4.66 3.14 -13.73
N ARG A 157 -5.13 2.65 -12.59
CA ARG A 157 -5.72 3.47 -11.53
C ARG A 157 -5.04 3.19 -10.20
N THR A 158 -4.99 4.20 -9.35
CA THR A 158 -4.38 4.12 -8.03
C THR A 158 -5.29 4.67 -6.94
N ASP A 159 -5.24 4.05 -5.78
CA ASP A 159 -5.97 4.46 -4.58
C ASP A 159 -5.21 4.01 -3.33
N SER A 160 -5.45 4.72 -2.22
CA SER A 160 -4.82 4.42 -0.95
C SER A 160 -5.84 3.94 0.06
N THR A 161 -5.44 3.01 0.91
CA THR A 161 -6.29 2.51 1.98
C THR A 161 -5.53 2.31 3.28
N PHE A 162 -6.18 2.59 4.40
CA PHE A 162 -5.59 2.37 5.71
C PHE A 162 -5.54 0.89 6.08
N VAL A 163 -4.42 0.50 6.67
CA VAL A 163 -4.10 -0.83 7.16
C VAL A 163 -3.70 -0.72 8.63
N THR A 164 -4.37 -1.48 9.50
CA THR A 164 -4.05 -1.49 10.93
C THR A 164 -3.19 -2.72 11.25
N PRO A 165 -1.98 -2.56 11.81
CA PRO A 165 -1.20 -3.68 12.29
C PRO A 165 -1.88 -4.33 13.51
N ASN A 166 -1.33 -5.43 14.02
CA ASN A 166 -1.87 -6.19 15.15
C ASN A 166 -1.69 -5.46 16.50
N ILE A 167 -2.21 -4.25 16.60
CA ILE A 167 -2.16 -3.38 17.77
C ILE A 167 -3.56 -2.99 18.21
N GLN A 168 -3.70 -2.73 19.51
CA GLN A 168 -4.90 -2.11 20.05
C GLN A 168 -4.74 -0.58 19.99
N LYS A 169 -5.81 0.13 19.64
CA LYS A 169 -5.83 1.59 19.74
C LYS A 169 -5.86 1.99 21.22
N ALA A 170 -4.69 2.36 21.75
CA ALA A 170 -4.53 2.77 23.13
C ALA A 170 -4.91 4.24 23.34
N GLY A 171 -5.57 4.55 24.46
CA GLY A 171 -5.67 5.93 24.95
C GLY A 171 -4.34 6.39 25.56
N ARG A 172 -4.17 7.71 25.75
CA ARG A 172 -2.91 8.30 26.29
C ARG A 172 -2.43 7.62 27.58
N LEU A 173 -3.35 7.33 28.51
CA LEU A 173 -3.02 6.68 29.78
C LEU A 173 -2.55 5.22 29.59
N SER A 174 -3.22 4.46 28.73
CA SER A 174 -2.82 3.07 28.43
C SER A 174 -1.46 3.04 27.74
N LEU A 175 -1.23 3.95 26.79
CA LEU A 175 0.06 4.08 26.12
C LEU A 175 1.18 4.43 27.12
N ALA A 176 0.94 5.39 28.01
CA ALA A 176 1.89 5.75 29.05
C ALA A 176 2.26 4.55 29.93
N PHE A 177 1.25 3.77 30.34
CA PHE A 177 1.46 2.55 31.09
C PHE A 177 2.25 1.50 30.30
N ASP A 178 1.86 1.19 29.06
CA ASP A 178 2.50 0.14 28.27
C ASP A 178 3.98 0.48 27.97
N VAL A 179 4.28 1.75 27.67
CA VAL A 179 5.65 2.22 27.45
C VAL A 179 6.48 2.11 28.73
N LEU A 180 5.96 2.60 29.86
CA LEU A 180 6.65 2.51 31.15
C LEU A 180 6.85 1.05 31.58
N PHE A 181 5.82 0.22 31.47
CA PHE A 181 5.85 -1.20 31.83
C PHE A 181 6.97 -1.93 31.08
N HIS A 182 7.08 -1.77 29.76
CA HIS A 182 8.15 -2.40 28.99
C HIS A 182 9.55 -1.88 29.35
N ALA A 183 9.67 -0.60 29.66
CA ALA A 183 10.93 -0.01 30.09
C ALA A 183 11.37 -0.54 31.46
N VAL A 184 10.45 -0.66 32.43
CA VAL A 184 10.75 -1.22 33.76
C VAL A 184 11.08 -2.71 33.66
N GLN A 185 10.39 -3.48 32.81
CA GLN A 185 10.60 -4.92 32.67
C GLN A 185 12.03 -5.32 32.24
N ILE A 186 12.72 -4.46 31.48
CA ILE A 186 14.08 -4.75 31.03
C ILE A 186 15.17 -4.30 32.02
N CYS A 187 14.79 -3.58 33.07
CA CYS A 187 15.70 -3.09 34.10
C CYS A 187 15.89 -4.14 35.21
N PRO A 188 17.12 -4.31 35.73
CA PRO A 188 17.37 -5.14 36.91
C PRO A 188 16.56 -4.69 38.12
N GLN A 189 16.02 -5.62 38.91
CA GLN A 189 15.15 -5.27 40.06
C GLN A 189 15.88 -4.48 41.14
N ASN A 190 17.18 -4.73 41.34
CA ASN A 190 17.99 -4.08 42.37
C ASN A 190 18.24 -2.58 42.12
N ILE A 191 18.00 -2.08 40.91
CA ILE A 191 18.16 -0.66 40.57
C ILE A 191 16.83 0.10 40.56
N LEU A 192 15.71 -0.61 40.70
CA LEU A 192 14.36 -0.05 40.65
C LEU A 192 13.86 0.22 42.07
N PRO A 193 13.44 1.45 42.40
CA PRO A 193 12.74 1.74 43.64
C PRO A 193 11.34 1.10 43.67
N ASP A 194 10.74 1.01 44.85
CA ASP A 194 9.50 0.25 45.11
C ASP A 194 8.32 0.69 44.24
N ASP A 195 8.23 1.98 43.92
CA ASP A 195 7.21 2.57 43.06
C ASP A 195 7.31 2.07 41.61
N LEU A 196 8.51 1.98 41.05
CA LEU A 196 8.76 1.41 39.73
C LEU A 196 8.58 -0.10 39.73
N GLN A 197 9.01 -0.80 40.79
CA GLN A 197 8.75 -2.25 40.91
C GLN A 197 7.25 -2.56 40.96
N ALA A 198 6.43 -1.66 41.53
CA ALA A 198 4.99 -1.82 41.56
C ALA A 198 4.36 -1.81 40.16
N VAL A 199 4.95 -1.13 39.17
CA VAL A 199 4.42 -1.02 37.80
C VAL A 199 4.26 -2.39 37.12
N ILE A 200 5.15 -3.34 37.41
CA ILE A 200 5.11 -4.69 36.81
C ILE A 200 3.98 -5.54 37.44
N LYS A 201 3.52 -5.19 38.65
CA LYS A 201 2.49 -5.97 39.36
C LYS A 201 1.12 -5.83 38.66
N PRO A 202 0.35 -6.93 38.47
CA PRO A 202 -0.97 -6.87 37.84
C PRO A 202 -1.96 -5.90 38.51
N GLN A 203 -1.86 -5.74 39.83
CA GLN A 203 -2.66 -4.79 40.60
C GLN A 203 -2.50 -3.34 40.10
N PHE A 204 -1.28 -2.93 39.73
CA PHE A 204 -0.99 -1.56 39.32
C PHE A 204 -1.77 -1.19 38.05
N LYS A 205 -1.75 -2.06 37.03
CA LYS A 205 -2.57 -1.89 35.82
C LYS A 205 -4.05 -1.82 36.16
N THR A 206 -4.49 -2.67 37.09
CA THR A 206 -5.90 -2.78 37.47
C THR A 206 -6.40 -1.51 38.13
N ASP A 207 -5.64 -1.03 39.12
CA ASP A 207 -5.95 0.17 39.88
C ASP A 207 -5.87 1.41 39.00
N LEU A 208 -4.88 1.48 38.09
CA LEU A 208 -4.65 2.59 37.17
C LEU A 208 -5.74 2.71 36.08
N LEU A 209 -6.12 1.61 35.44
CA LEU A 209 -6.98 1.63 34.24
C LEU A 209 -8.48 1.39 34.56
N TYR A 210 -8.83 0.48 35.47
CA TYR A 210 -10.23 0.05 35.63
C TYR A 210 -10.98 0.73 36.78
N LYS A 211 -10.30 1.22 37.82
CA LYS A 211 -10.96 1.87 38.99
C LYS A 211 -11.16 3.39 38.83
N THR A 212 -11.15 3.92 37.61
CA THR A 212 -11.00 5.37 37.36
C THR A 212 -12.32 6.06 37.01
N LYS A 213 -12.68 7.13 37.74
CA LYS A 213 -13.69 8.12 37.32
C LYS A 213 -13.03 9.20 36.43
N SER A 214 -13.75 9.75 35.45
CA SER A 214 -13.23 10.67 34.41
C SER A 214 -12.42 11.87 34.93
N LYS A 215 -12.73 12.38 36.13
CA LYS A 215 -12.04 13.53 36.75
C LYS A 215 -10.58 13.26 37.19
N GLY A 216 -10.12 12.00 37.25
CA GLY A 216 -8.78 11.64 37.75
C GLY A 216 -7.75 11.25 36.68
N LEU A 217 -8.09 11.33 35.38
CA LEU A 217 -7.24 10.81 34.30
C LEU A 217 -5.93 11.59 34.12
N GLN A 218 -5.98 12.92 34.26
CA GLN A 218 -4.80 13.77 34.09
C GLN A 218 -3.76 13.55 35.19
N VAL A 219 -4.19 13.54 36.45
CA VAL A 219 -3.31 13.28 37.61
C VAL A 219 -2.58 11.95 37.48
N ARG A 220 -3.29 10.90 37.03
CA ARG A 220 -2.69 9.58 36.83
C ARG A 220 -1.70 9.55 35.66
N LEU A 221 -2.01 10.26 34.57
CA LEU A 221 -1.07 10.40 33.46
C LEU A 221 0.20 11.11 33.92
N GLU A 222 0.07 12.20 34.68
CA GLU A 222 1.19 12.93 35.27
C GLU A 222 2.00 12.03 36.21
N ASN A 223 1.37 11.21 37.04
CA ASN A 223 2.09 10.23 37.85
C ASN A 223 2.94 9.28 37.00
N LEU A 224 2.41 8.76 35.89
CA LEU A 224 3.19 7.91 34.97
C LEU A 224 4.33 8.67 34.28
N LEU A 225 4.12 9.95 33.92
CA LEU A 225 5.18 10.78 33.33
C LEU A 225 6.31 11.02 34.35
N ASN A 226 5.98 11.23 35.63
CA ASN A 226 6.98 11.38 36.68
C ASN A 226 7.76 10.09 36.92
N LEU A 227 7.08 8.94 37.00
CA LEU A 227 7.75 7.62 37.07
C LEU A 227 8.63 7.36 35.83
N SER A 228 8.18 7.79 34.64
CA SER A 228 8.97 7.71 33.40
C SER A 228 10.24 8.54 33.50
N GLY A 229 10.16 9.79 33.99
CA GLY A 229 11.30 10.65 34.22
C GLY A 229 12.29 10.07 35.24
N GLN A 230 11.79 9.53 36.34
CA GLN A 230 12.59 8.86 37.36
C GLN A 230 13.35 7.66 36.79
N LEU A 231 12.70 6.79 36.00
CA LEU A 231 13.37 5.65 35.37
C LEU A 231 14.44 6.10 34.38
N LEU A 232 14.20 7.15 33.59
CA LEU A 232 15.21 7.71 32.69
C LEU A 232 16.41 8.28 33.44
N SER A 233 16.19 8.94 34.58
CA SER A 233 17.29 9.43 35.43
C SER A 233 18.15 8.29 36.00
N ILE A 234 17.52 7.20 36.46
CA ILE A 234 18.22 6.00 36.96
C ILE A 234 19.05 5.35 35.85
N THR A 235 18.47 5.23 34.65
CA THR A 235 19.10 4.52 33.53
C THR A 235 20.14 5.35 32.78
N LYS A 236 20.17 6.68 32.95
CA LYS A 236 21.07 7.61 32.23
C LYS A 236 22.56 7.26 32.29
N GLY A 237 23.00 6.65 33.40
CA GLY A 237 24.39 6.22 33.60
C GLY A 237 24.74 4.83 33.05
N MET A 238 23.77 4.10 32.48
CA MET A 238 23.92 2.68 32.09
C MET A 238 23.89 2.53 30.58
N SER A 239 25.07 2.57 29.95
CA SER A 239 25.26 2.59 28.49
C SER A 239 24.52 1.48 27.73
N ASP A 240 24.45 0.27 28.31
CA ASP A 240 23.78 -0.87 27.68
C ASP A 240 22.25 -0.77 27.73
N LEU A 241 21.68 -0.20 28.80
CA LEU A 241 20.23 -0.08 28.96
C LEU A 241 19.66 1.07 28.13
N VAL A 242 20.36 2.20 28.06
CA VAL A 242 19.92 3.40 27.33
C VAL A 242 19.71 3.11 25.83
N LYS A 243 20.49 2.20 25.26
CA LYS A 243 20.38 1.79 23.85
C LYS A 243 19.24 0.82 23.57
N ARG A 244 18.64 0.21 24.61
CA ARG A 244 17.55 -0.77 24.41
C ARG A 244 16.28 -0.06 23.99
N GLN A 245 15.58 -0.67 23.03
CA GLN A 245 14.37 -0.10 22.43
C GLN A 245 13.32 0.38 23.45
N PRO A 246 13.00 -0.35 24.55
CA PRO A 246 12.02 0.15 25.52
C PRO A 246 12.41 1.45 26.22
N ILE A 247 13.70 1.67 26.54
CA ILE A 247 14.18 2.93 27.14
C ILE A 247 14.11 4.07 26.12
N VAL A 248 14.54 3.81 24.88
CA VAL A 248 14.44 4.80 23.78
C VAL A 248 12.99 5.22 23.52
N LEU A 249 12.05 4.27 23.58
CA LEU A 249 10.63 4.55 23.43
C LEU A 249 10.06 5.33 24.62
N LEU A 250 10.52 5.05 25.85
CA LEU A 250 10.15 5.82 27.04
C LEU A 250 10.61 7.28 26.93
N GLU A 251 11.85 7.50 26.52
CA GLU A 251 12.39 8.85 26.31
C GLU A 251 11.61 9.60 25.23
N ARG A 252 11.34 8.95 24.09
CA ARG A 252 10.51 9.50 23.01
C ARG A 252 9.11 9.86 23.52
N PHE A 253 8.45 8.94 24.21
CA PHE A 253 7.12 9.15 24.75
C PHE A 253 7.07 10.34 25.72
N LEU A 254 8.04 10.43 26.64
CA LEU A 254 8.11 11.51 27.61
C LEU A 254 8.33 12.87 26.93
N LYS A 255 9.21 12.96 25.93
CA LYS A 255 9.42 14.17 25.12
C LYS A 255 8.16 14.58 24.35
N GLU A 256 7.44 13.60 23.79
CA GLU A 256 6.24 13.86 23.01
C GLU A 256 5.06 14.30 23.88
N GLN A 257 4.89 13.72 25.08
CA GLN A 257 3.67 13.84 25.89
C GLN A 257 3.82 14.69 27.16
N GLY A 258 5.05 14.91 27.64
CA GLY A 258 5.35 15.61 28.88
C GLY A 258 5.96 17.01 28.68
N ILE A 259 5.75 17.88 29.65
CA ILE A 259 6.48 19.15 29.83
C ILE A 259 7.17 19.07 31.20
N TYR A 260 8.47 19.31 31.23
CA TYR A 260 9.21 19.36 32.49
C TYR A 260 9.08 20.75 33.11
N ASN A 261 8.64 20.81 34.36
CA ASN A 261 8.56 22.05 35.13
C ASN A 261 9.76 22.11 36.09
N GLU A 262 10.74 22.95 35.76
CA GLU A 262 11.97 23.13 36.54
C GLU A 262 11.72 23.66 37.96
N ILE A 263 10.62 24.41 38.18
CA ILE A 263 10.30 25.01 39.48
C ILE A 263 9.86 23.95 40.49
N ASN A 264 9.12 22.94 40.03
CA ASN A 264 8.50 21.93 40.88
C ASN A 264 9.14 20.55 40.74
N ASP A 265 10.20 20.43 39.93
CA ASP A 265 10.88 19.18 39.55
C ASP A 265 9.90 18.06 39.15
N LYS A 266 8.91 18.40 38.32
CA LYS A 266 7.81 17.50 37.94
C LYS A 266 7.47 17.57 36.47
N TRP A 267 7.10 16.42 35.93
CA TRP A 267 6.52 16.30 34.59
C TRP A 267 5.01 16.51 34.64
N THR A 268 4.53 17.40 33.78
CA THR A 268 3.09 17.64 33.54
C THR A 268 2.69 17.18 32.14
N ALA A 269 1.41 16.84 31.95
CA ALA A 269 0.93 16.34 30.67
C ALA A 269 0.65 17.49 29.69
N LYS A 270 1.09 17.35 28.43
CA LYS A 270 0.68 18.27 27.36
C LYS A 270 -0.83 18.23 27.12
N GLU A 271 -1.40 19.35 26.67
CA GLU A 271 -2.83 19.42 26.33
C GLU A 271 -3.22 18.45 25.21
N SER A 272 -4.43 17.90 25.32
CA SER A 272 -5.01 17.03 24.30
C SER A 272 -5.23 17.78 22.99
N GLY A 273 -4.60 17.33 21.90
CA GLY A 273 -4.70 17.94 20.57
C GLY A 273 -3.39 18.57 20.07
N SER A 274 -2.41 18.77 20.95
CA SER A 274 -1.04 19.21 20.61
C SER A 274 -0.15 18.07 20.05
N SER A 275 -0.68 16.84 19.97
CA SER A 275 0.07 15.66 19.55
C SER A 275 0.30 15.64 18.05
N PHE A 276 1.57 15.59 17.64
CA PHE A 276 1.98 15.47 16.24
C PHE A 276 1.40 14.20 15.59
N ALA A 277 1.13 14.25 14.29
CA ALA A 277 0.68 13.08 13.52
C ALA A 277 1.69 11.89 13.59
N ASN A 278 2.97 12.22 13.82
CA ASN A 278 4.07 11.26 14.04
C ASN A 278 4.27 10.86 15.52
N SER A 279 3.37 11.23 16.43
CA SER A 279 3.46 10.80 17.83
C SER A 279 3.35 9.28 17.95
N LEU A 280 4.03 8.71 18.94
CA LEU A 280 3.99 7.29 19.27
C LEU A 280 2.54 6.87 19.53
N GLN A 281 2.06 5.86 18.81
CA GLN A 281 0.68 5.36 18.94
C GLN A 281 0.58 4.04 19.69
N SER A 282 1.67 3.27 19.77
CA SER A 282 1.72 1.98 20.44
C SER A 282 3.13 1.71 20.97
N ALA A 283 3.22 1.17 22.19
CA ALA A 283 4.48 0.66 22.72
C ALA A 283 4.95 -0.64 22.01
N HIS A 284 4.03 -1.34 21.34
CA HIS A 284 4.30 -2.61 20.67
C HIS A 284 4.59 -2.47 19.16
N ASP A 285 4.30 -1.30 18.58
CA ASP A 285 4.55 -0.98 17.18
C ASP A 285 4.91 0.51 17.05
N PRO A 286 6.20 0.85 17.19
CA PRO A 286 6.65 2.25 17.21
C PRO A 286 6.64 2.92 15.83
N ASP A 287 6.43 2.15 14.76
CA ASP A 287 6.32 2.65 13.40
C ASP A 287 4.90 3.07 13.04
N ALA A 288 3.89 2.57 13.75
CA ALA A 288 2.50 2.93 13.53
C ALA A 288 2.25 4.41 13.85
N THR A 289 1.76 5.16 12.86
CA THR A 289 1.44 6.59 13.00
C THR A 289 -0.05 6.85 12.87
N TYR A 290 -0.47 8.08 13.19
CA TYR A 290 -1.88 8.47 13.17
C TYR A 290 -2.17 9.50 12.08
N ARG A 291 -3.22 9.28 11.30
CA ARG A 291 -3.75 10.26 10.34
C ARG A 291 -5.26 10.35 10.48
N LYS A 292 -5.77 11.59 10.41
CA LYS A 292 -7.20 11.88 10.36
C LYS A 292 -7.56 12.32 8.94
N LYS A 293 -8.39 11.54 8.23
CA LYS A 293 -8.94 11.88 6.91
C LYS A 293 -10.44 12.14 7.09
N GLY A 294 -10.86 13.40 6.98
CA GLY A 294 -12.24 13.83 7.30
C GLY A 294 -12.58 13.63 8.79
N ARG A 295 -13.66 12.88 9.07
CA ARG A 295 -14.09 12.56 10.44
C ARG A 295 -13.44 11.29 11.00
N VAL A 296 -12.75 10.50 10.17
CA VAL A 296 -12.20 9.20 10.55
C VAL A 296 -10.71 9.32 10.84
N GLY A 297 -10.32 8.93 12.06
CA GLY A 297 -8.93 8.81 12.47
C GLY A 297 -8.46 7.36 12.41
N SER A 298 -7.32 7.12 11.77
CA SER A 298 -6.72 5.79 11.62
C SER A 298 -5.33 5.74 12.26
N THR A 299 -5.02 4.62 12.91
CA THR A 299 -3.72 4.30 13.49
C THR A 299 -3.14 3.10 12.75
N GLY A 300 -1.88 3.19 12.30
CA GLY A 300 -1.22 2.15 11.52
C GLY A 300 -0.50 2.70 10.30
N TYR A 301 -0.79 2.11 9.14
CA TYR A 301 -0.11 2.35 7.87
C TYR A 301 -1.10 2.66 6.75
N ILE A 302 -0.58 3.21 5.66
CA ILE A 302 -1.30 3.47 4.43
C ILE A 302 -0.73 2.57 3.32
N SER A 303 -1.60 1.81 2.67
CA SER A 303 -1.25 1.00 1.50
C SER A 303 -1.75 1.71 0.25
N ASN A 304 -0.85 2.11 -0.64
CA ASN A 304 -1.18 2.52 -1.99
C ASN A 304 -1.17 1.30 -2.89
N ILE A 305 -2.18 1.17 -3.74
CA ILE A 305 -2.35 0.05 -4.67
C ILE A 305 -2.61 0.65 -6.04
N THR A 306 -1.90 0.13 -7.04
CA THR A 306 -2.13 0.47 -8.45
C THR A 306 -2.56 -0.80 -9.19
N GLU A 307 -3.58 -0.68 -10.04
CA GLU A 307 -4.07 -1.79 -10.87
C GLU A 307 -4.43 -1.34 -12.28
N THR A 308 -4.48 -2.29 -13.22
CA THR A 308 -4.94 -2.04 -14.58
C THR A 308 -6.41 -1.61 -14.59
N CYS A 309 -6.81 -0.80 -15.58
CA CYS A 309 -8.20 -0.37 -15.73
C CYS A 309 -8.68 -0.26 -17.18
N ASN A 310 -7.97 -0.85 -18.13
CA ASN A 310 -8.40 -0.87 -19.52
C ASN A 310 -9.74 -1.65 -19.65
N LYS A 311 -10.70 -1.11 -20.42
CA LYS A 311 -12.05 -1.69 -20.59
C LYS A 311 -12.06 -3.01 -21.34
N GLU A 312 -11.05 -3.27 -22.17
CA GLU A 312 -10.94 -4.52 -22.93
C GLU A 312 -10.52 -5.70 -22.05
N ASN A 313 -9.90 -5.41 -20.90
CA ASN A 313 -9.42 -6.44 -19.98
C ASN A 313 -10.60 -7.23 -19.38
N GLN A 314 -10.48 -8.57 -19.37
CA GLN A 314 -11.51 -9.43 -18.79
C GLN A 314 -11.50 -9.42 -17.26
N ALA A 315 -10.35 -9.15 -16.66
CA ALA A 315 -10.17 -8.87 -15.25
C ALA A 315 -9.01 -7.86 -15.11
N GLN A 316 -8.97 -7.15 -13.98
CA GLN A 316 -7.90 -6.22 -13.69
C GLN A 316 -6.89 -6.85 -12.72
N LEU A 317 -5.60 -6.55 -12.92
CA LEU A 317 -4.49 -7.03 -12.12
C LEU A 317 -3.79 -5.87 -11.41
N ILE A 318 -3.37 -6.12 -10.17
CA ILE A 318 -2.56 -5.19 -9.39
C ILE A 318 -1.18 -5.13 -10.03
N THR A 319 -0.74 -3.92 -10.37
CA THR A 319 0.52 -3.63 -11.02
C THR A 319 1.54 -3.05 -10.07
N ASP A 320 1.14 -2.56 -8.90
CA ASP A 320 2.06 -2.05 -7.90
C ASP A 320 1.39 -1.99 -6.54
N TYR A 321 2.20 -2.08 -5.48
CA TYR A 321 1.77 -1.74 -4.13
C TYR A 321 2.92 -1.11 -3.36
N ASN A 322 2.59 -0.18 -2.46
CA ASN A 322 3.51 0.30 -1.44
C ASN A 322 2.80 0.46 -0.11
N LEU A 323 3.49 0.16 0.99
CA LEU A 323 2.98 0.33 2.36
C LEU A 323 3.89 1.27 3.13
N GLU A 324 3.32 2.40 3.57
CA GLU A 324 4.04 3.46 4.28
C GLU A 324 3.38 3.83 5.59
N LYS A 325 4.08 4.65 6.38
CA LYS A 325 3.50 5.30 7.56
C LYS A 325 2.31 6.16 7.13
N ASN A 326 1.26 6.19 7.96
CA ASN A 326 0.04 6.97 7.68
C ASN A 326 0.29 8.44 7.38
N THR A 327 1.41 9.00 7.86
CA THR A 327 1.79 10.40 7.68
C THR A 327 2.37 10.71 6.32
N VAL A 328 2.83 9.71 5.58
CA VAL A 328 3.24 9.88 4.18
C VAL A 328 2.01 10.18 3.34
N SER A 329 2.12 11.19 2.50
CA SER A 329 1.02 11.63 1.64
C SER A 329 0.87 10.76 0.40
N ASP A 330 -0.37 10.65 -0.08
CA ASP A 330 -0.71 9.89 -1.29
C ASP A 330 0.08 10.40 -2.52
N VAL A 331 0.38 11.71 -2.53
CA VAL A 331 1.25 12.40 -3.51
C VAL A 331 2.69 11.90 -3.46
N GLU A 332 3.29 11.82 -2.26
CA GLU A 332 4.69 11.37 -2.12
C GLU A 332 4.86 9.92 -2.60
N ILE A 333 3.94 9.03 -2.20
CA ILE A 333 3.98 7.62 -2.60
C ILE A 333 3.90 7.47 -4.12
N LEU A 334 2.92 8.11 -4.76
CA LEU A 334 2.77 7.99 -6.21
C LEU A 334 3.97 8.59 -6.96
N LYS A 335 4.53 9.70 -6.47
CA LYS A 335 5.69 10.34 -7.09
C LYS A 335 6.91 9.41 -7.12
N GLU A 336 7.15 8.69 -6.02
CA GLU A 336 8.28 7.74 -5.91
C GLU A 336 8.09 6.50 -6.77
N ARG A 337 6.85 6.00 -6.89
CA ARG A 337 6.55 4.75 -7.62
C ARG A 337 6.30 4.94 -9.11
N MET A 338 5.87 6.13 -9.56
CA MET A 338 5.38 6.35 -10.94
C MET A 338 6.38 5.93 -12.02
N VAL A 339 7.66 6.24 -11.85
CA VAL A 339 8.72 5.92 -12.83
C VAL A 339 8.91 4.40 -12.94
N GLU A 340 8.92 3.69 -11.81
CA GLU A 340 9.03 2.22 -11.81
C GLU A 340 7.80 1.57 -12.47
N ILE A 341 6.59 2.05 -12.15
CA ILE A 341 5.35 1.59 -12.77
C ILE A 341 5.42 1.79 -14.29
N LYS A 342 5.79 3.00 -14.74
CA LYS A 342 5.94 3.33 -16.17
C LYS A 342 6.91 2.37 -16.87
N ASN A 343 8.10 2.17 -16.30
CA ASN A 343 9.14 1.34 -16.90
C ASN A 343 8.72 -0.14 -16.98
N ARG A 344 8.01 -0.64 -15.97
CA ARG A 344 7.59 -2.04 -15.92
C ARG A 344 6.39 -2.33 -16.83
N THR A 345 5.45 -1.40 -16.93
CA THR A 345 4.14 -1.68 -17.53
C THR A 345 3.81 -0.88 -18.79
N GLY A 346 4.66 0.08 -19.18
CA GLY A 346 4.37 0.99 -20.29
C GLY A 346 3.20 1.94 -20.04
N LEU A 347 2.96 2.33 -18.77
CA LEU A 347 1.88 3.22 -18.33
C LEU A 347 1.72 4.43 -19.26
N LYS A 348 0.50 4.74 -19.70
CA LYS A 348 0.16 5.95 -20.48
C LYS A 348 -0.82 6.83 -19.75
N ASN A 349 -1.84 6.25 -19.11
CA ASN A 349 -2.87 6.97 -18.37
C ASN A 349 -2.96 6.47 -16.93
N MET A 350 -2.91 7.40 -15.98
CA MET A 350 -3.08 7.10 -14.56
C MET A 350 -4.33 7.81 -14.00
N TYR A 351 -5.26 7.03 -13.45
CA TYR A 351 -6.51 7.53 -12.87
C TYR A 351 -6.42 7.55 -11.33
N ALA A 352 -6.63 8.71 -10.72
CA ALA A 352 -6.47 8.89 -9.28
C ALA A 352 -7.56 9.78 -8.65
N ASP A 353 -7.68 9.77 -7.32
CA ASP A 353 -8.53 10.73 -6.62
C ASP A 353 -7.89 12.14 -6.58
N GLY A 354 -8.66 13.15 -6.15
CA GLY A 354 -8.13 14.52 -6.07
C GLY A 354 -7.09 14.75 -4.98
N GLY A 355 -6.89 13.79 -4.07
CA GLY A 355 -5.83 13.79 -3.06
C GLY A 355 -4.45 13.49 -3.63
N TYR A 356 -4.36 12.91 -4.83
CA TYR A 356 -3.10 12.71 -5.57
C TYR A 356 -2.66 13.92 -6.40
N TYR A 357 -3.52 14.93 -6.55
CA TYR A 357 -3.18 16.10 -7.35
C TYR A 357 -2.10 16.95 -6.67
N ALA A 358 -0.96 17.08 -7.33
CA ALA A 358 0.10 18.02 -6.96
C ALA A 358 0.94 18.41 -8.19
N GLU A 359 1.47 19.63 -8.20
CA GLU A 359 2.36 20.13 -9.26
C GLU A 359 3.58 19.22 -9.47
N SER A 360 4.12 18.65 -8.38
CA SER A 360 5.24 17.71 -8.46
C SER A 360 4.89 16.40 -9.16
N ILE A 361 3.65 15.95 -9.07
CA ILE A 361 3.17 14.75 -9.78
C ILE A 361 3.03 15.05 -11.26
N GLU A 362 2.41 16.19 -11.61
CA GLU A 362 2.26 16.61 -13.02
C GLU A 362 3.61 16.73 -13.74
N LYS A 363 4.63 17.27 -13.07
CA LYS A 363 5.98 17.35 -13.62
C LYS A 363 6.57 15.98 -13.92
N VAL A 364 6.55 15.08 -12.94
CA VAL A 364 7.05 13.70 -13.13
C VAL A 364 6.25 12.97 -14.20
N ALA A 365 4.94 13.18 -14.27
CA ALA A 365 4.07 12.57 -15.28
C ALA A 365 4.42 13.09 -16.70
N GLN A 366 4.61 14.40 -16.87
CA GLN A 366 5.02 15.01 -18.13
C GLN A 366 6.39 14.50 -18.60
N GLU A 367 7.38 14.47 -17.69
CA GLU A 367 8.74 13.97 -17.98
C GLU A 367 8.73 12.49 -18.43
N ASN A 368 7.77 11.70 -17.95
CA ASN A 368 7.65 10.27 -18.25
C ASN A 368 6.58 9.94 -19.31
N ASN A 369 6.01 10.94 -19.99
CA ASN A 369 4.93 10.77 -20.96
C ASN A 369 3.76 9.95 -20.39
N VAL A 370 3.28 10.35 -19.21
CA VAL A 370 2.11 9.80 -18.53
C VAL A 370 1.07 10.91 -18.38
N THR A 371 -0.18 10.62 -18.72
CA THR A 371 -1.30 11.55 -18.53
C THR A 371 -2.01 11.22 -17.23
N MET A 372 -2.09 12.19 -16.32
CA MET A 372 -2.83 12.09 -15.08
C MET A 372 -4.30 12.48 -15.27
N HIS A 373 -5.20 11.65 -14.75
CA HIS A 373 -6.65 11.86 -14.78
C HIS A 373 -7.20 11.83 -13.36
N TYR A 374 -7.74 12.95 -12.86
CA TYR A 374 -8.23 13.02 -11.48
C TYR A 374 -9.76 12.99 -11.41
N SER A 375 -10.34 12.36 -10.39
CA SER A 375 -11.81 12.39 -10.19
C SER A 375 -12.31 13.70 -9.55
N ALA A 376 -11.40 14.45 -8.95
CA ALA A 376 -11.64 15.76 -8.37
C ALA A 376 -10.31 16.52 -8.34
N MET A 377 -10.35 17.83 -8.09
CA MET A 377 -9.14 18.59 -7.81
C MET A 377 -9.26 19.25 -6.43
N GLY A 378 -8.22 19.15 -5.62
CA GLY A 378 -8.13 19.87 -4.35
C GLY A 378 -7.95 21.38 -4.55
N GLY A 379 -8.44 22.17 -3.58
CA GLY A 379 -8.30 23.64 -3.57
C GLY A 379 -9.59 24.39 -3.91
N THR A 380 -9.65 25.67 -3.52
CA THR A 380 -10.81 26.54 -3.75
C THR A 380 -11.02 26.71 -5.25
N LYS A 381 -12.22 26.41 -5.74
CA LYS A 381 -12.61 26.77 -7.11
C LYS A 381 -12.42 28.28 -7.28
N PRO A 382 -11.73 28.76 -8.34
CA PRO A 382 -11.78 30.17 -8.68
C PRO A 382 -13.25 30.58 -8.85
N LYS A 383 -13.59 31.84 -8.52
CA LYS A 383 -14.94 32.36 -8.81
C LYS A 383 -15.20 32.18 -10.31
N ASN A 384 -16.35 31.62 -10.66
CA ASN A 384 -16.75 31.25 -12.03
C ASN A 384 -16.74 32.41 -13.05
N ASP A 385 -16.58 33.64 -12.58
CA ASP A 385 -16.69 34.85 -13.41
C ASP A 385 -15.34 35.32 -13.99
N LYS A 386 -14.26 34.53 -13.88
CA LYS A 386 -12.95 34.90 -14.43
C LYS A 386 -12.48 33.98 -15.53
N VAL A 387 -11.98 34.58 -16.62
CA VAL A 387 -11.28 33.90 -17.71
C VAL A 387 -10.11 33.11 -17.13
N SER A 388 -10.10 31.82 -17.42
CA SER A 388 -9.08 30.89 -16.97
C SER A 388 -7.86 30.90 -17.89
N PHE A 389 -6.70 30.52 -17.36
CA PHE A 389 -5.43 30.61 -18.09
C PHE A 389 -5.25 29.56 -19.20
N ASP A 390 -6.08 28.51 -19.23
CA ASP A 390 -6.13 27.54 -20.34
C ASP A 390 -6.63 28.17 -21.66
N GLN A 391 -7.35 29.28 -21.58
CA GLN A 391 -7.83 30.02 -22.76
C GLN A 391 -6.74 30.95 -23.35
N PHE A 392 -5.60 31.09 -22.67
CA PHE A 392 -4.45 31.84 -23.18
C PHE A 392 -3.52 30.89 -23.93
N ASN A 393 -2.95 31.35 -25.04
CA ASN A 393 -1.91 30.59 -25.72
C ASN A 393 -0.58 30.80 -24.97
N ILE A 394 -0.18 29.82 -24.17
CA ILE A 394 1.03 29.89 -23.34
C ILE A 394 2.00 28.80 -23.77
N LYS A 395 3.19 29.21 -24.19
CA LYS A 395 4.28 28.30 -24.55
C LYS A 395 5.14 27.98 -23.33
N ASP A 396 5.41 26.68 -23.13
CA ASP A 396 6.27 26.11 -22.09
C ASP A 396 5.96 26.58 -20.65
N TYR A 397 4.73 27.05 -20.39
CA TYR A 397 4.34 27.76 -19.16
C TYR A 397 5.24 28.95 -18.79
N LYS A 398 5.98 29.50 -19.77
CA LYS A 398 6.98 30.56 -19.59
C LYS A 398 6.71 31.78 -20.47
N ILE A 399 5.93 31.66 -21.54
CA ILE A 399 5.68 32.76 -22.47
C ILE A 399 4.20 32.79 -22.85
N ILE A 400 3.51 33.89 -22.57
CA ILE A 400 2.17 34.13 -23.13
C ILE A 400 2.34 34.66 -24.55
N ILE A 401 1.86 33.91 -25.55
CA ILE A 401 1.90 34.31 -26.96
C ILE A 401 0.69 35.20 -27.28
N THR A 402 -0.51 34.74 -26.93
CA THR A 402 -1.75 35.51 -27.15
C THR A 402 -2.75 35.33 -26.02
N CYS A 403 -3.60 36.34 -25.82
CA CYS A 403 -4.79 36.24 -24.97
C CYS A 403 -5.97 35.59 -25.73
N PRO A 404 -7.10 35.29 -25.06
CA PRO A 404 -8.29 34.69 -25.70
C PRO A 404 -8.93 35.54 -26.81
N LYS A 405 -8.56 36.83 -26.90
CA LYS A 405 -8.94 37.75 -28.00
C LYS A 405 -7.81 37.98 -28.99
N GLU A 406 -6.83 37.08 -29.01
CA GLU A 406 -5.69 37.06 -29.95
C GLU A 406 -4.73 38.26 -29.85
N HIS A 407 -4.85 39.11 -28.82
CA HIS A 407 -3.90 40.19 -28.60
C HIS A 407 -2.57 39.65 -28.04
N GLN A 408 -1.47 40.18 -28.57
CA GLN A 408 -0.12 39.85 -28.12
C GLN A 408 0.33 40.79 -26.99
N PRO A 409 1.05 40.29 -25.99
CA PRO A 409 1.66 41.14 -24.97
C PRO A 409 2.85 41.92 -25.55
N ASN A 410 3.02 43.16 -25.10
CA ASN A 410 4.18 44.01 -25.41
C ASN A 410 5.47 43.41 -24.83
N ARG A 411 5.38 42.77 -23.66
CA ARG A 411 6.49 42.00 -23.08
C ARG A 411 6.00 40.81 -22.28
N THR A 412 6.81 39.76 -22.27
CA THR A 412 6.68 38.62 -21.36
C THR A 412 7.98 38.39 -20.61
N GLN A 413 7.86 38.04 -19.33
CA GLN A 413 9.00 37.76 -18.46
C GLN A 413 8.68 36.56 -17.59
N PHE A 414 9.65 35.66 -17.44
CA PHE A 414 9.56 34.53 -16.52
C PHE A 414 10.61 34.68 -15.42
N ASN A 415 10.16 34.69 -14.16
CA ASN A 415 11.04 34.69 -13.01
C ASN A 415 11.28 33.25 -12.57
N GLU A 416 12.51 32.74 -12.76
CA GLU A 416 12.91 31.38 -12.39
C GLU A 416 12.90 31.14 -10.87
N ASN A 417 13.18 32.17 -10.05
CA ASN A 417 13.21 32.03 -8.59
C ASN A 417 11.81 31.80 -8.02
N ASP A 418 10.84 32.60 -8.47
CA ASP A 418 9.45 32.57 -7.96
C ASP A 418 8.50 31.75 -8.85
N LYS A 419 9.01 31.13 -9.93
CA LYS A 419 8.26 30.40 -10.96
C LYS A 419 7.01 31.15 -11.43
N THR A 420 7.16 32.46 -11.62
CA THR A 420 6.06 33.37 -11.93
C THR A 420 6.22 33.95 -13.32
N LEU A 421 5.20 33.74 -14.15
CA LEU A 421 5.04 34.30 -15.47
C LEU A 421 4.36 35.67 -15.38
N SER A 422 4.99 36.68 -15.96
CA SER A 422 4.45 38.04 -16.07
C SER A 422 4.30 38.42 -17.54
N ALA A 423 3.14 38.97 -17.92
CA ALA A 423 2.88 39.49 -19.26
C ALA A 423 2.30 40.89 -19.17
N HIS A 424 2.77 41.80 -20.03
CA HIS A 424 2.35 43.19 -20.06
C HIS A 424 1.70 43.48 -21.41
N PHE A 425 0.48 44.01 -21.36
CA PHE A 425 -0.34 44.37 -22.51
C PHE A 425 -0.55 45.88 -22.56
N ASP A 426 -0.94 46.36 -23.73
CA ASP A 426 -1.37 47.74 -23.94
C ASP A 426 -2.66 48.04 -23.15
N VAL A 427 -2.61 49.10 -22.32
CA VAL A 427 -3.73 49.51 -21.46
C VAL A 427 -4.95 49.94 -22.27
N GLU A 428 -4.75 50.65 -23.37
CA GLU A 428 -5.84 51.20 -24.17
C GLU A 428 -6.57 50.10 -24.95
N VAL A 429 -5.85 49.05 -25.34
CA VAL A 429 -6.45 47.82 -25.90
C VAL A 429 -7.24 47.07 -24.83
N CYS A 430 -6.67 46.87 -23.64
CA CYS A 430 -7.33 46.12 -22.58
C CYS A 430 -8.56 46.84 -21.99
N LYS A 431 -8.53 48.17 -21.86
CA LYS A 431 -9.68 48.97 -21.39
C LYS A 431 -10.92 48.84 -22.28
N LYS A 432 -10.71 48.68 -23.59
CA LYS A 432 -11.79 48.53 -24.58
C LYS A 432 -12.23 47.08 -24.77
N CYS A 433 -11.64 46.13 -24.04
CA CYS A 433 -11.92 44.72 -24.20
C CYS A 433 -13.27 44.34 -23.56
N PRO A 434 -14.18 43.68 -24.29
CA PRO A 434 -15.46 43.22 -23.73
C PRO A 434 -15.33 42.21 -22.58
N LEU A 435 -14.17 41.57 -22.43
CA LEU A 435 -13.90 40.58 -21.38
C LEU A 435 -13.18 41.18 -20.16
N LEU A 436 -13.03 42.51 -20.08
CA LEU A 436 -12.21 43.16 -19.04
C LEU A 436 -12.64 42.75 -17.62
N ASP A 437 -13.94 42.72 -17.33
CA ASP A 437 -14.48 42.39 -16.01
C ASP A 437 -14.13 40.96 -15.56
N GLN A 438 -13.94 40.07 -16.53
CA GLN A 438 -13.62 38.65 -16.32
C GLN A 438 -12.12 38.37 -16.51
N CYS A 439 -11.36 39.31 -17.08
CA CYS A 439 -9.95 39.10 -17.41
C CYS A 439 -9.07 39.10 -16.14
N PRO A 440 -8.09 38.19 -16.00
CA PRO A 440 -7.19 38.17 -14.85
C PRO A 440 -6.17 39.32 -14.83
N ILE A 441 -6.28 40.28 -15.75
CA ILE A 441 -5.34 41.39 -15.91
C ILE A 441 -5.52 42.46 -14.84
N LYS A 442 -4.41 43.04 -14.37
CA LYS A 442 -4.40 44.19 -13.45
C LYS A 442 -3.99 45.44 -14.22
N LEU A 443 -4.90 46.40 -14.33
CA LEU A 443 -4.62 47.69 -14.96
C LEU A 443 -3.66 48.50 -14.08
N GLN A 444 -2.56 48.99 -14.65
CA GLN A 444 -1.66 49.97 -14.03
C GLN A 444 -1.66 51.26 -14.86
N LYS A 445 -0.95 52.30 -14.37
CA LYS A 445 -0.94 53.63 -15.01
C LYS A 445 -0.48 53.63 -16.48
N LYS A 446 0.45 52.76 -16.86
CA LYS A 446 1.04 52.71 -18.21
C LYS A 446 0.86 51.37 -18.93
N GLU A 447 0.61 50.29 -18.20
CA GLU A 447 0.55 48.92 -18.75
C GLU A 447 -0.53 48.09 -18.03
N ALA A 448 -1.09 47.10 -18.72
CA ALA A 448 -2.00 46.13 -18.15
C ALA A 448 -1.23 44.83 -17.90
N VAL A 449 -1.16 44.36 -16.64
CA VAL A 449 -0.22 43.31 -16.24
C VAL A 449 -0.94 42.05 -15.76
N ILE A 450 -0.55 40.91 -16.32
CA ILE A 450 -0.87 39.57 -15.80
C ILE A 450 0.34 39.07 -15.03
N ARG A 451 0.11 38.54 -13.82
CA ARG A 451 1.11 37.75 -13.08
C ARG A 451 0.48 36.45 -12.63
N VAL A 452 1.06 35.34 -13.04
CA VAL A 452 0.54 34.00 -12.77
C VAL A 452 1.68 33.05 -12.47
N SER A 453 1.54 32.25 -11.41
CA SER A 453 2.52 31.21 -11.09
C SER A 453 2.33 29.99 -11.98
N GLN A 454 3.40 29.24 -12.28
CA GLN A 454 3.29 27.98 -13.03
C GLN A 454 2.31 27.00 -12.38
N LYS A 455 2.30 26.95 -11.04
CA LYS A 455 1.34 26.16 -10.25
C LYS A 455 -0.11 26.47 -10.62
N ARG A 456 -0.43 27.75 -10.87
CA ARG A 456 -1.78 28.18 -11.24
C ARG A 456 -2.11 27.81 -12.67
N LEU A 457 -1.15 27.90 -13.60
CA LEU A 457 -1.33 27.48 -14.99
C LEU A 457 -1.65 25.99 -15.11
N VAL A 458 -0.86 25.13 -14.47
CA VAL A 458 -1.07 23.68 -14.45
C VAL A 458 -2.43 23.33 -13.82
N ALA A 459 -2.80 24.02 -12.73
CA ALA A 459 -4.10 23.82 -12.09
C ALA A 459 -5.28 24.21 -13.00
N ASP A 460 -5.17 25.32 -13.73
CA ASP A 460 -6.24 25.78 -14.62
C ASP A 460 -6.36 24.88 -15.86
N GLU A 461 -5.25 24.44 -16.46
CA GLU A 461 -5.27 23.43 -17.53
C GLU A 461 -5.88 22.09 -17.06
N THR A 462 -5.51 21.64 -15.86
CA THR A 462 -6.09 20.41 -15.30
C THR A 462 -7.59 20.59 -15.02
N ARG A 463 -8.05 21.80 -14.66
CA ARG A 463 -9.48 22.08 -14.40
C ARG A 463 -10.26 22.04 -15.70
N ALA A 464 -9.72 22.64 -16.76
CA ALA A 464 -10.33 22.59 -18.09
C ALA A 464 -10.56 21.14 -18.55
N LYS A 465 -9.54 20.27 -18.39
CA LYS A 465 -9.65 18.82 -18.68
C LYS A 465 -10.74 18.12 -17.85
N LEU A 466 -11.00 18.57 -16.62
CA LEU A 466 -12.04 17.99 -15.76
C LEU A 466 -13.45 18.46 -16.15
N GLU A 467 -13.60 19.72 -16.56
CA GLU A 467 -14.88 20.33 -16.90
C GLU A 467 -15.42 19.85 -18.26
N ASP A 468 -14.54 19.49 -19.20
CA ASP A 468 -14.88 18.89 -20.50
C ASP A 468 -15.23 17.38 -20.41
N GLY A 469 -16.02 16.98 -19.40
CA GLY A 469 -16.43 15.59 -19.19
C GLY A 469 -15.35 14.64 -18.63
N GLY A 470 -14.08 15.05 -18.62
CA GLY A 470 -12.96 14.26 -18.10
C GLY A 470 -13.13 13.85 -16.64
N ARG A 471 -13.84 14.65 -15.82
CA ARG A 471 -14.16 14.29 -14.43
C ARG A 471 -15.06 13.06 -14.32
N GLN A 472 -16.13 12.99 -15.11
CA GLN A 472 -17.07 11.86 -15.07
C GLN A 472 -16.37 10.59 -15.54
N TYR A 473 -15.55 10.72 -16.58
CA TYR A 473 -14.72 9.63 -17.11
C TYR A 473 -13.72 9.12 -16.07
N ALA A 474 -12.91 10.01 -15.48
CA ALA A 474 -11.93 9.64 -14.46
C ALA A 474 -12.58 9.02 -13.20
N THR A 475 -13.74 9.53 -12.79
CA THR A 475 -14.50 8.98 -11.66
C THR A 475 -14.95 7.55 -11.93
N SER A 476 -15.45 7.28 -13.14
CA SER A 476 -15.89 5.94 -13.54
C SER A 476 -14.72 4.94 -13.58
N TYR A 477 -13.59 5.33 -14.18
CA TYR A 477 -12.40 4.48 -14.25
C TYR A 477 -11.81 4.19 -12.87
N ARG A 478 -11.78 5.18 -11.98
CA ARG A 478 -11.28 5.01 -10.61
C ARG A 478 -12.18 4.09 -9.77
N ALA A 479 -13.51 4.22 -9.87
CA ALA A 479 -14.46 3.64 -8.90
C ALA A 479 -14.23 2.15 -8.59
N ALA A 480 -13.87 1.31 -9.55
CA ALA A 480 -13.74 -0.13 -9.28
C ALA A 480 -12.49 -0.53 -8.47
N ILE A 481 -11.52 0.36 -8.23
CA ILE A 481 -10.42 0.09 -7.28
C ILE A 481 -10.93 -0.05 -5.83
N GLU A 482 -12.06 0.58 -5.51
CA GLU A 482 -12.73 0.41 -4.22
C GLU A 482 -13.12 -1.07 -4.02
N GLY A 483 -13.46 -1.77 -5.11
CA GLY A 483 -13.70 -3.22 -5.11
C GLY A 483 -12.45 -4.03 -4.78
N THR A 484 -11.28 -3.66 -5.33
CA THR A 484 -10.00 -4.31 -5.02
C THR A 484 -9.59 -4.05 -3.57
N ASN A 485 -9.66 -2.80 -3.12
CA ASN A 485 -9.44 -2.43 -1.72
C ASN A 485 -10.37 -3.20 -0.78
N SER A 486 -11.64 -3.33 -1.16
CA SER A 486 -12.63 -4.08 -0.39
C SER A 486 -12.32 -5.58 -0.30
N ALA A 487 -11.96 -6.19 -1.43
CA ALA A 487 -11.59 -7.60 -1.49
C ALA A 487 -10.36 -7.90 -0.63
N LEU A 488 -9.33 -7.06 -0.71
CA LEU A 488 -8.14 -7.19 0.14
C LEU A 488 -8.48 -6.98 1.62
N LYS A 489 -9.23 -5.92 1.96
CA LYS A 489 -9.48 -5.57 3.37
C LYS A 489 -10.44 -6.50 4.07
N ARG A 490 -11.53 -6.88 3.40
CA ARG A 490 -12.63 -7.66 3.98
C ARG A 490 -12.56 -9.13 3.62
N GLY A 491 -12.16 -9.45 2.38
CA GLY A 491 -12.07 -10.83 1.90
C GLY A 491 -10.75 -11.51 2.20
N GLN A 492 -9.68 -10.75 2.43
CA GLN A 492 -8.34 -11.26 2.77
C GLN A 492 -7.79 -10.59 4.02
N SER A 493 -8.64 -10.06 4.90
CA SER A 493 -8.24 -9.50 6.19
C SER A 493 -7.07 -8.48 6.18
N MET A 494 -6.81 -7.77 5.07
CA MET A 494 -5.76 -6.75 4.98
C MET A 494 -6.09 -5.52 5.84
N GLY A 495 -7.36 -5.31 6.19
CA GLY A 495 -7.76 -4.16 7.00
C GLY A 495 -7.16 -4.20 8.40
N LYS A 496 -6.97 -5.40 8.96
CA LYS A 496 -6.34 -5.63 10.27
C LYS A 496 -5.38 -6.81 10.17
N LEU A 497 -4.09 -6.51 10.09
CA LEU A 497 -3.05 -7.53 9.99
C LEU A 497 -2.83 -8.23 11.34
N GLN A 498 -2.33 -9.47 11.26
CA GLN A 498 -1.92 -10.26 12.43
C GLN A 498 -0.46 -10.02 12.86
N VAL A 499 0.25 -9.16 12.13
CA VAL A 499 1.66 -8.79 12.38
C VAL A 499 1.79 -7.35 12.85
N ARG A 500 2.93 -7.03 13.47
CA ARG A 500 3.33 -5.69 13.93
C ARG A 500 4.62 -5.25 13.25
N GLY A 501 4.81 -3.95 13.09
CA GLY A 501 5.98 -3.35 12.46
C GLY A 501 5.82 -3.25 10.94
N ILE A 502 6.40 -2.20 10.36
CA ILE A 502 6.19 -1.85 8.95
C ILE A 502 6.75 -2.90 8.00
N HIS A 503 7.94 -3.45 8.29
CA HIS A 503 8.60 -4.45 7.44
C HIS A 503 7.81 -5.77 7.38
N LYS A 504 7.33 -6.28 8.52
CA LYS A 504 6.48 -7.48 8.54
C LYS A 504 5.14 -7.23 7.84
N SER A 505 4.60 -6.03 8.03
CA SER A 505 3.35 -5.63 7.38
C SER A 505 3.49 -5.56 5.86
N ARG A 506 4.61 -5.03 5.34
CA ARG A 506 4.94 -5.02 3.90
C ARG A 506 4.96 -6.42 3.30
N VAL A 507 5.65 -7.35 3.97
CA VAL A 507 5.71 -8.76 3.55
C VAL A 507 4.30 -9.37 3.48
N VAL A 508 3.50 -9.25 4.54
CA VAL A 508 2.14 -9.81 4.57
C VAL A 508 1.23 -9.18 3.53
N VAL A 509 1.32 -7.86 3.33
CA VAL A 509 0.58 -7.16 2.28
C VAL A 509 0.98 -7.69 0.90
N GLY A 510 2.28 -7.87 0.63
CA GLY A 510 2.77 -8.43 -0.63
C GLY A 510 2.25 -9.83 -0.93
N LEU A 511 2.26 -10.72 0.07
CA LEU A 511 1.70 -12.06 -0.07
C LEU A 511 0.20 -12.02 -0.43
N LYS A 512 -0.57 -11.09 0.18
CA LYS A 512 -1.98 -10.87 -0.16
C LYS A 512 -2.15 -10.34 -1.59
N MET A 513 -1.29 -9.42 -2.04
CA MET A 513 -1.32 -8.92 -3.43
C MET A 513 -1.07 -10.03 -4.45
N ILE A 514 -0.11 -10.92 -4.20
CA ILE A 514 0.16 -12.08 -5.06
C ILE A 514 -1.08 -13.00 -5.12
N GLY A 515 -1.63 -13.35 -3.96
CA GLY A 515 -2.83 -14.18 -3.89
C GLY A 515 -4.04 -13.55 -4.61
N ARG A 516 -4.21 -12.23 -4.50
CA ARG A 516 -5.25 -11.48 -5.21
C ARG A 516 -5.02 -11.48 -6.72
N ASN A 517 -3.79 -11.28 -7.18
CA ASN A 517 -3.46 -11.33 -8.61
C ASN A 517 -3.69 -12.71 -9.21
N PHE A 518 -3.36 -13.78 -8.49
CA PHE A 518 -3.69 -15.14 -8.92
C PHE A 518 -5.20 -15.32 -9.11
N GLN A 519 -6.01 -14.89 -8.12
CA GLN A 519 -7.47 -14.95 -8.23
C GLN A 519 -8.00 -14.20 -9.46
N GLN A 520 -7.46 -13.01 -9.72
CA GLN A 520 -7.87 -12.18 -10.85
C GLN A 520 -7.41 -12.76 -12.19
N ALA A 521 -6.21 -13.35 -12.26
CA ALA A 521 -5.74 -14.07 -13.44
C ALA A 521 -6.63 -15.27 -13.76
N MET A 522 -7.01 -16.06 -12.75
CA MET A 522 -7.98 -17.14 -12.90
C MET A 522 -9.33 -16.65 -13.45
N HIS A 523 -9.86 -15.55 -12.89
CA HIS A 523 -11.09 -14.95 -13.40
C HIS A 523 -10.96 -14.51 -14.86
N CYS A 524 -9.80 -13.97 -15.24
CA CYS A 524 -9.49 -13.59 -16.62
C CYS A 524 -9.56 -14.79 -17.56
N LEU A 525 -8.81 -15.85 -17.26
CA LEU A 525 -8.74 -17.08 -18.05
C LEU A 525 -10.12 -17.75 -18.16
N THR A 526 -10.86 -17.82 -17.06
CA THR A 526 -12.22 -18.38 -17.04
C THR A 526 -13.17 -17.61 -17.95
N ARG A 527 -13.10 -16.28 -17.94
CA ARG A 527 -13.92 -15.42 -18.80
C ARG A 527 -13.54 -15.55 -20.28
N GLN A 528 -12.25 -15.64 -20.58
CA GLN A 528 -11.75 -15.86 -21.93
C GLN A 528 -12.22 -17.22 -22.49
N ALA A 529 -12.09 -18.30 -21.71
CA ALA A 529 -12.59 -19.62 -22.09
C ALA A 529 -14.10 -19.63 -22.37
N LYS A 530 -14.90 -18.99 -21.50
CA LYS A 530 -16.36 -18.84 -21.70
C LYS A 530 -16.70 -18.07 -22.97
N LYS A 531 -15.95 -17.01 -23.28
CA LYS A 531 -16.13 -16.23 -24.52
C LYS A 531 -15.80 -17.07 -25.76
N ALA A 532 -14.68 -17.80 -25.74
CA ALA A 532 -14.29 -18.69 -26.84
C ALA A 532 -15.35 -19.77 -27.09
N ALA A 533 -15.82 -20.44 -26.03
CA ALA A 533 -16.89 -21.45 -26.15
C ALA A 533 -18.19 -20.87 -26.74
N LYS A 534 -18.57 -19.63 -26.37
CA LYS A 534 -19.74 -18.96 -26.94
C LYS A 534 -19.57 -18.66 -28.44
N VAL A 535 -18.38 -18.25 -28.87
CA VAL A 535 -18.06 -18.01 -30.28
C VAL A 535 -18.12 -19.31 -31.07
N LEU A 536 -17.49 -20.38 -30.58
CA LEU A 536 -17.52 -21.71 -31.20
C LEU A 536 -18.95 -22.25 -31.34
N LYS A 537 -19.79 -22.10 -30.31
CA LYS A 537 -21.21 -22.47 -30.38
C LYS A 537 -21.99 -21.65 -31.42
N GLY A 538 -21.69 -20.35 -31.53
CA GLY A 538 -22.30 -19.48 -32.54
C GLY A 538 -21.88 -19.84 -33.98
N ILE A 539 -20.65 -20.31 -34.18
CA ILE A 539 -20.16 -20.81 -35.48
C ILE A 539 -20.79 -22.16 -35.80
N GLY A 540 -20.83 -23.11 -34.85
CA GLY A 540 -21.47 -24.41 -35.05
C GLY A 540 -22.95 -24.32 -35.39
N ASN A 541 -23.68 -23.40 -34.74
CA ASN A 541 -25.08 -23.11 -35.06
C ASN A 541 -25.28 -22.46 -36.44
N LYS A 542 -24.27 -21.78 -37.00
CA LYS A 542 -24.33 -21.20 -38.36
C LYS A 542 -23.95 -22.20 -39.45
N LEU A 543 -23.31 -23.31 -39.08
CA LEU A 543 -22.82 -24.34 -40.00
C LEU A 543 -23.65 -25.63 -39.94
N ASP A 544 -24.74 -25.68 -39.17
CA ASP A 544 -25.55 -26.90 -38.90
C ASP A 544 -24.72 -28.11 -38.45
N ILE A 545 -23.63 -27.87 -37.72
CA ILE A 545 -22.79 -28.94 -37.15
C ILE A 545 -23.23 -29.17 -35.70
N PRO A 546 -23.77 -30.34 -35.34
CA PRO A 546 -24.13 -30.64 -33.96
C PRO A 546 -22.86 -30.74 -33.11
N LEU A 547 -22.58 -29.71 -32.30
CA LEU A 547 -21.53 -29.74 -31.29
C LEU A 547 -21.92 -30.74 -30.19
N SER A 548 -21.23 -31.88 -30.13
CA SER A 548 -21.39 -32.88 -29.08
C SER A 548 -21.16 -32.26 -27.69
N ARG A 549 -22.08 -32.51 -26.77
CA ARG A 549 -22.04 -32.07 -25.36
C ARG A 549 -20.79 -32.65 -24.67
N GLY A 550 -19.69 -31.92 -24.67
CA GLY A 550 -18.44 -32.39 -24.05
C GLY A 550 -17.50 -31.33 -23.48
N GLU A 551 -17.82 -30.03 -23.54
CA GLU A 551 -16.89 -28.97 -23.10
C GLU A 551 -17.63 -27.81 -22.43
N SER A 552 -17.95 -27.98 -21.15
CA SER A 552 -18.30 -26.84 -20.27
C SER A 552 -18.13 -27.24 -18.81
N ALA A 553 -16.88 -27.28 -18.31
CA ALA A 553 -16.58 -27.50 -16.90
C ALA A 553 -15.66 -26.40 -16.34
N LEU A 554 -15.98 -25.13 -16.62
CA LEU A 554 -15.42 -23.94 -15.94
C LEU A 554 -16.53 -23.17 -15.19
N VAL A 555 -17.52 -23.91 -14.70
CA VAL A 555 -18.73 -23.38 -14.06
C VAL A 555 -18.95 -24.12 -12.74
N ALA A 556 -18.20 -23.73 -11.72
CA ALA A 556 -18.59 -23.70 -10.29
C ALA A 556 -17.34 -23.77 -9.40
N SER A 557 -16.83 -22.59 -9.00
CA SER A 557 -16.19 -22.32 -7.69
C SER A 557 -15.80 -20.85 -7.64
#